data_AF-A0A7Y1XXN5-F1
#
_entry.id   AF-A0A7Y1XXN5-F1
#
_cell.length_a   1.000
_cell.length_b   1.000
_cell.length_c   1.000
_cell.angle_alpha   90.00
_cell.angle_beta   90.00
_cell.angle_gamma   90.00
#
_symmetry.space_group_name_H-M   'P 1'
#
loop_
_entity.id
_entity.type
_entity.pdbx_description
1 polymer ?
#
loop_
_entity_poly.entity_id
_entity_poly.type
_entity_poly.pdbx_seq_one_letter_code
_entity_poly.pdbx_strand_id
1 'polypeptide(L)'
;RIGGRTGWYYADGLWRIRGFVDKLFGGVGLRRGRTHEDELHPGDALDFWRVLYADKEEGRLLLFAEMKLPGEAWLEFVTEGDTLHQRATFRPKGLNGRLYWYSVYPFHGIVFGGMLRKLCSASEQDVDR
;
A
#
# COMPACT_ATOMS: atom_id res chain seq x y z
N ARG A 1 7.58 5.99 9.21
CA ARG A 1 7.18 4.58 9.49
C ARG A 1 5.85 4.20 8.79
N ILE A 2 5.71 3.02 8.17
CA ILE A 2 4.50 2.58 7.41
C ILE A 2 3.92 1.24 7.94
N GLY A 3 2.59 1.09 8.07
CA GLY A 3 1.94 -0.18 8.47
C GLY A 3 1.93 -0.47 9.99
N GLY A 4 1.42 -1.65 10.40
CA GLY A 4 1.36 -2.06 11.83
C GLY A 4 0.22 -1.40 12.63
N ARG A 5 0.48 -1.02 13.90
CA ARG A 5 -0.50 -0.30 14.78
C ARG A 5 -0.92 1.06 14.22
N THR A 6 -0.17 1.59 13.26
CA THR A 6 -0.41 2.86 12.57
C THR A 6 -1.24 2.72 11.29
N GLY A 7 -1.44 1.49 10.79
CA GLY A 7 -2.28 1.18 9.61
C GLY A 7 -1.79 1.79 8.30
N TRP A 8 -2.62 1.71 7.25
CA TRP A 8 -2.43 2.43 5.98
C TRP A 8 -3.17 3.78 5.99
N TYR A 9 -2.97 4.56 7.06
CA TYR A 9 -3.13 6.01 7.24
C TYR A 9 -4.31 6.81 6.61
N TYR A 10 -5.16 6.28 5.74
CA TYR A 10 -6.32 6.96 5.17
C TYR A 10 -7.30 5.95 4.56
N ALA A 11 -8.60 6.24 4.64
CA ALA A 11 -9.69 5.39 4.16
C ALA A 11 -9.76 3.97 4.79
N ASP A 12 -9.45 3.83 6.08
CA ASP A 12 -9.54 2.57 6.84
C ASP A 12 -10.86 1.81 6.64
N GLY A 13 -11.99 2.51 6.49
CA GLY A 13 -13.28 1.92 6.18
C GLY A 13 -13.30 1.19 4.83
N LEU A 14 -12.76 1.81 3.78
CA LEU A 14 -12.66 1.19 2.45
C LEU A 14 -11.74 -0.03 2.49
N TRP A 15 -10.63 0.05 3.21
CA TRP A 15 -9.71 -1.08 3.37
C TRP A 15 -10.34 -2.24 4.15
N ARG A 16 -11.15 -1.96 5.17
CA ARG A 16 -11.91 -2.99 5.91
C ARG A 16 -12.95 -3.66 5.01
N ILE A 17 -13.73 -2.88 4.26
CA ILE A 17 -14.70 -3.40 3.29
C ILE A 17 -13.98 -4.25 2.24
N ARG A 18 -12.89 -3.73 1.66
CA ARG A 18 -12.13 -4.43 0.63
C ARG A 18 -11.50 -5.72 1.14
N GLY A 19 -10.95 -5.70 2.35
CA GLY A 19 -10.39 -6.88 3.01
C GLY A 19 -11.44 -7.91 3.38
N PHE A 20 -12.67 -7.49 3.72
CA PHE A 20 -13.79 -8.41 3.93
C PHE A 20 -14.23 -9.07 2.62
N VAL A 21 -14.42 -8.28 1.56
CA VAL A 21 -14.71 -8.80 0.21
C VAL A 21 -13.62 -9.77 -0.23
N ASP A 22 -12.35 -9.44 0.02
CA ASP A 22 -11.23 -10.32 -0.30
C ASP A 22 -11.35 -11.70 0.37
N LYS A 23 -11.64 -11.73 1.68
CA LYS A 23 -11.85 -12.98 2.43
C LYS A 23 -13.04 -13.77 1.89
N LEU A 24 -14.15 -13.11 1.54
CA LEU A 24 -15.32 -13.79 0.94
C LEU A 24 -14.96 -14.52 -0.35
N PHE A 25 -14.06 -13.94 -1.15
CA PHE A 25 -13.57 -14.59 -2.37
C PHE A 25 -12.35 -15.49 -2.12
N GLY A 26 -11.94 -15.73 -0.88
CA GLY A 26 -10.83 -16.61 -0.49
C GLY A 26 -9.43 -16.02 -0.66
N GLY A 27 -9.30 -14.69 -0.61
CA GLY A 27 -8.02 -13.98 -0.52
C GLY A 27 -7.49 -13.87 0.91
N VAL A 28 -6.37 -13.19 1.09
CA VAL A 28 -5.67 -13.05 2.38
C VAL A 28 -6.42 -12.15 3.38
N GLY A 29 -7.24 -11.23 2.87
CA GLY A 29 -7.94 -10.21 3.65
C GLY A 29 -7.03 -9.14 4.23
N LEU A 30 -7.59 -8.33 5.14
CA LEU A 30 -6.81 -7.37 5.92
C LEU A 30 -6.12 -8.11 7.08
N ARG A 31 -4.78 -8.26 7.03
CA ARG A 31 -3.96 -8.83 8.10
C ARG A 31 -3.14 -7.75 8.80
N ARG A 32 -3.76 -7.06 9.76
CA ARG A 32 -3.06 -6.02 10.54
C ARG A 32 -1.93 -6.63 11.36
N GLY A 33 -0.69 -6.28 11.02
CA GLY A 33 0.53 -6.74 11.70
C GLY A 33 1.79 -6.47 10.87
N ARG A 34 2.95 -6.52 11.52
CA ARG A 34 4.29 -6.52 10.90
C ARG A 34 5.13 -7.62 11.56
N THR A 35 6.07 -8.19 10.81
CA THR A 35 7.11 -9.08 11.37
C THR A 35 8.06 -8.27 12.26
N HIS A 36 8.49 -7.09 11.78
CA HIS A 36 9.37 -6.16 12.49
C HIS A 36 8.81 -4.74 12.45
N GLU A 37 8.88 -4.01 13.57
CA GLU A 37 8.33 -2.65 13.68
C GLU A 37 9.14 -1.60 12.91
N ASP A 38 10.47 -1.76 12.86
CA ASP A 38 11.41 -0.75 12.33
C ASP A 38 12.18 -1.17 11.07
N GLU A 39 12.06 -2.44 10.70
CA GLU A 39 12.71 -3.01 9.52
C GLU A 39 11.68 -3.67 8.60
N LEU A 40 11.95 -3.60 7.31
CA LEU A 40 11.18 -4.25 6.26
C LEU A 40 12.15 -5.07 5.44
N HIS A 41 11.90 -6.36 5.36
CA HIS A 41 12.67 -7.27 4.53
C HIS A 41 11.82 -7.75 3.35
N PRO A 42 12.44 -8.04 2.20
CA PRO A 42 11.77 -8.76 1.12
C PRO A 42 11.09 -10.02 1.67
N GLY A 43 9.81 -10.19 1.32
CA GLY A 43 8.97 -11.25 1.85
C GLY A 43 8.12 -10.85 3.06
N ASP A 44 8.32 -9.70 3.69
CA ASP A 44 7.46 -9.26 4.80
C ASP A 44 6.04 -8.94 4.33
N ALA A 45 5.05 -9.21 5.21
CA ALA A 45 3.66 -8.84 4.98
C ALA A 45 3.33 -7.51 5.67
N LEU A 46 2.64 -6.64 4.94
CA LEU A 46 2.10 -5.36 5.39
C LEU A 46 0.61 -5.32 5.04
N ASP A 47 -0.24 -5.82 5.92
CA ASP A 47 -1.66 -6.04 5.64
C ASP A 47 -1.89 -7.05 4.51
N PHE A 48 -2.24 -6.56 3.32
CA PHE A 48 -2.44 -7.33 2.10
C PHE A 48 -1.33 -7.05 1.07
N TRP A 49 -0.28 -6.34 1.48
CA TRP A 49 0.91 -6.11 0.67
C TRP A 49 2.02 -7.07 1.07
N ARG A 50 2.74 -7.57 0.08
CA ARG A 50 4.01 -8.26 0.23
C ARG A 50 5.14 -7.30 -0.13
N VAL A 51 6.16 -7.19 0.71
CA VAL A 51 7.39 -6.48 0.36
C VAL A 51 8.12 -7.30 -0.71
N LEU A 52 8.27 -6.73 -1.91
CA LEU A 52 9.11 -7.32 -2.95
C LEU A 52 10.55 -6.80 -2.86
N TYR A 53 10.71 -5.53 -2.48
CA TYR A 53 12.00 -4.87 -2.37
C TYR A 53 11.92 -3.78 -1.30
N ALA A 54 12.92 -3.67 -0.46
CA ALA A 54 13.05 -2.61 0.53
C ALA A 54 14.53 -2.31 0.73
N ASP A 55 14.92 -1.08 0.41
CA ASP A 55 16.28 -0.59 0.58
C ASP A 55 16.23 0.83 1.15
N LYS A 56 16.83 1.01 2.33
CA LYS A 56 16.85 2.30 3.02
C LYS A 56 17.91 3.24 2.45
N GLU A 57 19.00 2.72 1.90
CA GLU A 57 20.08 3.50 1.29
C GLU A 57 19.66 4.03 -0.09
N GLU A 58 19.01 3.19 -0.90
CA GLU A 58 18.39 3.61 -2.18
C GLU A 58 17.11 4.45 -1.94
N GLY A 59 16.54 4.37 -0.74
CA GLY A 59 15.30 5.08 -0.40
C GLY A 59 14.09 4.51 -1.14
N ARG A 60 14.08 3.20 -1.39
CA ARG A 60 13.10 2.54 -2.27
C ARG A 60 12.36 1.41 -1.57
N LEU A 61 11.04 1.39 -1.74
CA LEU A 61 10.16 0.34 -1.24
C LEU A 61 9.18 -0.08 -2.34
N LEU A 62 9.18 -1.35 -2.71
CA LEU A 62 8.24 -1.95 -3.67
C LEU A 62 7.36 -2.99 -2.98
N LEU A 63 6.06 -2.82 -3.16
CA LEU A 63 5.03 -3.66 -2.58
C LEU A 63 4.17 -4.30 -3.66
N PHE A 64 3.76 -5.54 -3.43
CA PHE A 64 2.84 -6.29 -4.28
C PHE A 64 1.54 -6.61 -3.54
N ALA A 65 0.39 -6.42 -4.19
CA ALA A 65 -0.90 -6.70 -3.58
C ALA A 65 -1.23 -8.20 -3.65
N GLU A 66 -1.36 -8.84 -2.48
CA GLU A 66 -1.75 -10.25 -2.35
C GLU A 66 -3.27 -10.47 -2.34
N MET A 67 -4.06 -9.40 -2.26
CA MET A 67 -5.52 -9.49 -2.35
C MET A 67 -5.95 -9.99 -3.74
N LYS A 68 -7.06 -10.72 -3.81
CA LYS A 68 -7.65 -11.20 -5.06
C LYS A 68 -8.17 -10.03 -5.88
N LEU A 69 -7.49 -9.75 -6.98
CA LEU A 69 -7.85 -8.72 -7.95
C LEU A 69 -8.03 -9.36 -9.32
N PRO A 70 -8.87 -8.80 -10.20
CA PRO A 70 -8.91 -9.17 -11.61
C PRO A 70 -7.70 -8.58 -12.36
N GLY A 71 -6.49 -8.80 -11.84
CA GLY A 71 -5.26 -8.16 -12.27
C GLY A 71 -4.21 -8.22 -11.16
N GLU A 72 -3.11 -7.51 -11.37
CA GLU A 72 -1.98 -7.43 -10.44
C GLU A 72 -1.78 -5.96 -10.05
N ALA A 73 -1.42 -5.69 -8.79
CA ALA A 73 -1.20 -4.32 -8.32
C ALA A 73 0.12 -4.21 -7.55
N TRP A 74 0.79 -3.07 -7.75
CA TRP A 74 2.00 -2.69 -7.04
C TRP A 74 1.86 -1.29 -6.48
N LEU A 75 2.53 -1.06 -5.36
CA LEU A 75 2.70 0.25 -4.77
C LEU A 75 4.18 0.45 -4.50
N GLU A 76 4.74 1.50 -5.08
CA GLU A 76 6.15 1.83 -4.95
C GLU A 76 6.31 3.20 -4.30
N PHE A 77 7.31 3.29 -3.43
CA PHE A 77 7.79 4.52 -2.84
C PHE A 77 9.27 4.69 -3.19
N VAL A 78 9.65 5.88 -3.63
CA VAL A 78 11.03 6.26 -3.91
C VAL A 78 11.26 7.63 -3.30
N THR A 79 12.33 7.80 -2.52
CA THR A 79 12.75 9.09 -1.99
C THR A 79 13.93 9.62 -2.79
N GLU A 80 13.79 10.81 -3.36
CA GLU A 80 14.85 11.53 -4.07
C GLU A 80 15.08 12.87 -3.37
N GLY A 81 16.15 12.98 -2.58
CA GLY A 81 16.36 14.12 -1.68
C GLY A 81 15.19 14.26 -0.70
N ASP A 82 14.59 15.44 -0.65
CA ASP A 82 13.43 15.74 0.20
C ASP A 82 12.08 15.38 -0.44
N THR A 83 12.08 14.75 -1.63
CA THR A 83 10.85 14.42 -2.38
C THR A 83 10.51 12.95 -2.25
N LEU A 84 9.30 12.64 -1.76
CA LEU A 84 8.73 11.29 -1.75
C LEU A 84 7.83 11.07 -2.96
N HIS A 85 8.23 10.18 -3.85
CA HIS A 85 7.42 9.71 -4.97
C HIS A 85 6.61 8.48 -4.56
N GLN A 86 5.31 8.49 -4.82
CA GLN A 86 4.42 7.34 -4.68
C GLN A 86 3.84 6.95 -6.03
N ARG A 87 4.02 5.68 -6.42
CA ARG A 87 3.51 5.14 -7.68
C ARG A 87 2.65 3.92 -7.44
N ALA A 88 1.37 4.02 -7.77
CA ALA A 88 0.45 2.88 -7.78
C ALA A 88 0.27 2.36 -9.20
N THR A 89 0.68 1.12 -9.45
CA THR A 89 0.60 0.48 -10.77
C THR A 89 -0.42 -0.65 -10.72
N PHE A 90 -1.34 -0.70 -11.68
CA PHE A 90 -2.28 -1.81 -11.84
C PHE A 90 -2.22 -2.38 -13.24
N ARG A 91 -2.05 -3.70 -13.32
CA ARG A 91 -2.07 -4.46 -14.56
C ARG A 91 -3.39 -5.24 -14.66
N PRO A 92 -4.40 -4.74 -15.41
CA PRO A 92 -5.68 -5.41 -15.51
C PRO A 92 -5.58 -6.72 -16.30
N LYS A 93 -6.29 -7.77 -15.84
CA LYS A 93 -6.43 -9.02 -16.57
C LYS A 93 -7.80 -9.08 -17.28
N GLY A 94 -7.78 -9.10 -18.61
CA GLY A 94 -8.99 -9.18 -19.43
C GLY A 94 -9.96 -8.01 -19.23
N LEU A 95 -11.22 -8.20 -19.64
CA LEU A 95 -12.26 -7.17 -19.55
C LEU A 95 -12.66 -6.87 -18.10
N ASN A 96 -12.79 -7.90 -17.27
CA ASN A 96 -13.12 -7.73 -15.85
C ASN A 96 -12.08 -6.89 -15.10
N GLY A 97 -10.79 -7.05 -15.45
CA GLY A 97 -9.73 -6.22 -14.89
C GLY A 97 -9.85 -4.75 -15.24
N ARG A 98 -10.19 -4.45 -16.50
CA ARG A 98 -10.38 -3.06 -16.96
C ARG A 98 -11.62 -2.45 -16.32
N LEU A 99 -12.73 -3.18 -16.25
CA LEU A 99 -13.96 -2.71 -15.62
C LEU A 99 -13.73 -2.42 -14.12
N TYR A 100 -13.05 -3.34 -13.43
CA TYR A 100 -12.65 -3.12 -12.05
C TYR A 100 -11.80 -1.85 -11.92
N TRP A 101 -10.76 -1.71 -12.74
CA TRP A 101 -9.87 -0.55 -12.72
C TRP A 101 -10.63 0.77 -12.84
N TYR A 102 -11.53 0.89 -13.82
CA TYR A 102 -12.35 2.10 -14.00
C TYR A 102 -13.31 2.34 -12.85
N SER A 103 -13.88 1.28 -12.25
CA SER A 103 -14.79 1.41 -11.09
C SER A 103 -14.08 1.96 -9.85
N VAL A 104 -12.79 1.63 -9.65
CA VAL A 104 -12.01 2.08 -8.49
C VAL A 104 -11.22 3.36 -8.74
N TYR A 105 -11.00 3.72 -10.02
CA TYR A 105 -10.30 4.92 -10.45
C TYR A 105 -10.67 6.22 -9.71
N PRO A 106 -11.96 6.59 -9.53
CA PRO A 106 -12.32 7.83 -8.84
C PRO A 106 -11.86 7.87 -7.37
N PHE A 107 -11.62 6.72 -6.74
CA PHE A 107 -11.17 6.63 -5.36
C PHE A 107 -9.65 6.71 -5.20
N HIS A 108 -8.87 6.53 -6.29
CA HIS A 108 -7.40 6.51 -6.21
C HIS A 108 -6.81 7.81 -5.67
N GLY A 109 -7.28 8.97 -6.16
CA GLY A 109 -6.78 10.27 -5.68
C GLY A 109 -7.04 10.50 -4.19
N ILE A 110 -8.18 10.02 -3.70
CA ILE A 110 -8.57 10.08 -2.29
C ILE A 110 -7.64 9.17 -1.47
N VAL A 111 -7.54 7.90 -1.85
CA VAL A 111 -6.77 6.89 -1.10
C VAL A 111 -5.27 7.19 -1.11
N PHE A 112 -4.67 7.37 -2.29
CA PHE A 112 -3.22 7.58 -2.42
C PHE A 112 -2.80 8.98 -1.99
N GLY A 113 -3.56 10.02 -2.35
CA GLY A 113 -3.26 11.39 -1.91
C GLY A 113 -3.40 11.59 -0.40
N GLY A 114 -4.32 10.88 0.26
CA GLY A 114 -4.40 10.85 1.73
C GLY A 114 -3.23 10.10 2.36
N MET A 115 -2.80 8.99 1.75
CA MET A 115 -1.66 8.20 2.19
C MET A 115 -0.35 8.99 2.13
N LEU A 116 -0.05 9.64 1.00
CA LEU A 116 1.17 10.44 0.82
C LEU A 116 1.27 11.56 1.86
N ARG A 117 0.19 12.34 2.04
CA ARG A 117 0.16 13.46 3.01
C ARG A 117 0.45 13.00 4.44
N LYS A 118 -0.11 11.86 4.84
CA LYS A 118 0.14 11.30 6.18
C LYS A 118 1.58 10.84 6.34
N LEU A 119 2.17 10.23 5.30
CA LEU A 119 3.58 9.83 5.32
C LEU A 119 4.51 11.03 5.47
N CYS A 120 4.29 12.12 4.72
CA CYS A 120 5.05 13.36 4.85
C CYS A 120 4.86 14.01 6.24
N SER A 121 3.63 14.08 6.76
CA SER A 121 3.41 14.66 8.10
C SER A 121 4.07 13.84 9.22
N ALA A 122 4.19 12.53 9.04
CA ALA A 122 4.86 11.65 10.00
C ALA A 122 6.38 11.77 9.93
N SER A 123 6.95 12.10 8.76
CA SER A 123 8.40 12.36 8.63
C SER A 123 8.80 13.72 9.21
N GLU A 124 7.99 14.76 9.05
CA GLU A 124 8.26 16.08 9.66
C GLU A 124 8.36 16.01 11.20
N GLN A 125 7.53 15.17 11.83
CA GLN A 125 7.54 15.00 13.30
C GLN A 125 8.75 14.23 13.86
N ASP A 126 9.48 13.48 13.02
CA ASP A 126 10.71 12.78 13.42
C ASP A 126 11.97 13.65 13.18
N VAL A 127 11.90 14.70 12.34
CA VAL A 127 13.00 15.66 12.13
C VAL A 127 13.11 16.67 13.27
N ASP A 128 11.98 17.01 13.91
CA ASP A 128 11.90 17.95 15.03
C ASP A 128 12.11 17.31 16.43
N ARG A 129 12.55 16.05 16.49
CA ARG A 129 12.88 15.33 17.74
C ARG A 129 14.36 14.95 17.80
#